data_AF-A0A5J4QFJ1-F1
#
_entry.id   AF-A0A5J4QFJ1-F1
#
_cell.length_a   1.000
_cell.length_b   1.000
_cell.length_c   1.000
_cell.angle_alpha   90.00
_cell.angle_beta   90.00
_cell.angle_gamma   90.00
#
_symmetry.space_group_name_H-M   'P 1'
#
loop_
_entity.id
_entity.type
_entity.pdbx_description
1 polymer ?
#
loop_
_entity_poly.entity_id
_entity_poly.type
_entity_poly.pdbx_seq_one_letter_code
_entity_poly.pdbx_strand_id
1 'polypeptide(L)'
;MEYQEVLLLAKSLSKEEQLQLIESLSPQGQEEDTGALRSRCAALINKQEPCPYCGGKHYRRYGKAHGSQRFKCNDCNRTFTEYTGTWLDGIHKKSLAEPYMSLMIEEYSLDKIKEELHINKKTAFDWRHKILASYEQNTGDEFAGVIESDETFFDHSEKGNRHLKRPPRKRGSDPKKRGISTDKAAVIVSKDRSKSLKMTVSTMGRITQSDIKESFQNPLPKESILCSDGHVSYKGYSIDNNLKHIVLRADLKQYVKKGGYHIQHVNELHN
;
A
#
# COMPACT_ATOMS: atom_id res chain seq x y z
N MET A 1 15.13 23.99 23.58
CA MET A 1 15.03 25.24 22.84
C MET A 1 13.62 25.74 22.98
N GLU A 2 13.43 26.87 23.65
CA GLU A 2 12.11 27.50 23.72
C GLU A 2 11.79 28.15 22.38
N TYR A 3 10.50 28.22 22.03
CA TYR A 3 10.01 28.80 20.77
C TYR A 3 10.57 30.21 20.49
N GLN A 4 10.81 31.00 21.55
CA GLN A 4 11.38 32.34 21.45
C GLN A 4 12.85 32.35 21.01
N GLU A 5 13.65 31.35 21.41
CA GLU A 5 15.06 31.24 21.01
C GLU A 5 15.18 30.92 19.52
N VAL A 6 14.30 30.05 19.02
CA VAL A 6 14.24 29.67 17.59
C VAL A 6 13.88 30.87 16.73
N LEU A 7 12.94 31.71 17.16
CA LEU A 7 12.55 32.93 16.45
C LEU A 7 13.66 33.98 16.40
N LEU A 8 14.46 34.11 17.47
CA LEU A 8 15.60 35.02 17.51
C LEU A 8 16.71 34.57 16.57
N LEU A 9 17.02 33.27 16.56
CA LEU A 9 18.00 32.68 15.64
C LEU A 9 17.55 32.81 14.19
N ALA A 10 16.29 32.52 13.87
CA ALA A 10 15.75 32.67 12.52
C ALA A 10 15.82 34.13 11.99
N LYS A 11 15.60 35.12 12.87
CA LYS A 11 15.72 36.54 12.50
C LYS A 11 17.16 37.01 12.29
N SER A 12 18.15 36.30 12.84
CA SER A 12 19.57 36.62 12.67
C SER A 12 20.16 36.15 11.34
N LEU A 13 19.44 35.29 10.61
CA LEU A 13 19.83 34.81 9.28
C LEU A 13 19.62 35.89 8.20
N SER A 14 20.43 35.85 7.15
CA SER A 14 20.23 36.69 5.96
C SER A 14 18.92 36.34 5.24
N LYS A 15 18.45 37.23 4.36
CA LYS A 15 17.21 36.97 3.59
C LYS A 15 17.28 35.70 2.73
N GLU A 16 18.46 35.38 2.20
CA GLU A 16 18.69 34.17 1.40
C GLU A 16 18.63 32.91 2.27
N GLU A 17 19.27 32.95 3.44
CA GLU A 17 19.25 31.83 4.41
C GLU A 17 17.87 31.65 5.05
N GLN A 18 17.11 32.74 5.27
CA GLN A 18 15.72 32.66 5.72
C GLN A 18 14.84 31.97 4.69
N LEU A 19 15.05 32.24 3.39
CA LEU A 19 14.32 31.57 2.32
C LEU A 19 14.66 30.08 2.25
N GLN A 20 15.94 29.71 2.38
CA GLN A 20 16.37 28.30 2.46
C GLN A 20 15.86 27.60 3.74
N LEU A 21 15.79 28.32 4.86
CA LEU A 21 15.21 27.80 6.09
C LEU A 21 13.71 27.56 5.92
N ILE A 22 12.99 28.47 5.27
CA ILE A 22 11.56 28.28 4.95
C ILE A 22 11.39 27.09 4.01
N GLU A 23 12.23 26.94 2.99
CA GLU A 23 12.18 25.82 2.05
C GLU A 23 12.49 24.47 2.73
N SER A 24 13.39 24.45 3.72
CA SER A 24 13.74 23.24 4.47
C SER A 24 12.77 22.90 5.61
N LEU A 25 12.10 23.91 6.21
CA LEU A 25 11.06 23.73 7.23
C LEU A 25 9.67 23.52 6.63
N SER A 26 9.45 23.96 5.39
CA SER A 26 8.28 23.57 4.63
C SER A 26 8.29 22.04 4.58
N PRO A 27 7.21 21.35 4.98
CA PRO A 27 7.17 19.90 4.95
C PRO A 27 7.47 19.44 3.52
N GLN A 28 8.70 18.96 3.30
CA GLN A 28 9.07 18.19 2.13
C GLN A 28 8.25 16.90 2.20
N GLY A 29 7.04 16.92 1.63
CA GLY A 29 6.18 15.74 1.51
C GLY A 29 4.72 15.91 1.93
N GLN A 30 4.05 17.03 1.63
CA GLN A 30 2.58 17.10 1.72
C GLN A 30 1.86 17.69 0.49
N GLU A 31 2.54 17.86 -0.66
CA GLU A 31 1.90 18.28 -1.93
C GLU A 31 2.04 17.26 -3.07
N GLU A 32 2.38 16.00 -2.80
CA GLU A 32 2.69 15.07 -3.90
C GLU A 32 1.46 14.75 -4.76
N ASP A 33 0.27 14.55 -4.17
CA ASP A 33 -0.88 14.06 -4.94
C ASP A 33 -1.65 15.20 -5.66
N THR A 34 -1.80 16.37 -5.03
CA THR A 34 -2.42 17.54 -5.68
C THR A 34 -1.48 18.25 -6.67
N GLY A 35 -0.17 18.23 -6.39
CA GLY A 35 0.90 18.64 -7.30
C GLY A 35 1.01 17.75 -8.54
N ALA A 36 0.97 16.42 -8.36
CA ALA A 36 1.00 15.45 -9.46
C ALA A 36 -0.18 15.62 -10.43
N LEU A 37 -1.38 15.95 -9.93
CA LEU A 37 -2.57 16.14 -10.79
C LEU A 37 -2.60 17.51 -11.49
N ARG A 38 -2.13 18.57 -10.82
CA ARG A 38 -1.89 19.86 -11.48
C ARG A 38 -0.85 19.71 -12.58
N SER A 39 0.20 18.93 -12.33
CA SER A 39 1.21 18.54 -13.31
C SER A 39 0.59 17.76 -14.47
N ARG A 40 -0.30 16.79 -14.22
CA ARG A 40 -0.99 16.01 -15.25
C ARG A 40 -1.87 16.85 -16.18
N CYS A 41 -2.62 17.82 -15.65
CA CYS A 41 -3.41 18.72 -16.48
C CYS A 41 -2.52 19.53 -17.44
N ALA A 42 -1.40 20.05 -16.94
CA ALA A 42 -0.40 20.75 -17.75
C ALA A 42 0.25 19.83 -18.80
N ALA A 43 0.62 18.60 -18.42
CA ALA A 43 1.19 17.59 -19.31
C ALA A 43 0.22 17.23 -20.45
N LEU A 44 -1.08 17.07 -20.14
CA LEU A 44 -2.12 16.83 -21.14
C LEU A 44 -2.30 18.03 -22.07
N ILE A 45 -2.26 19.24 -21.54
CA ILE A 45 -2.27 20.49 -22.32
C ILE A 45 -1.08 20.53 -23.29
N ASN A 46 0.11 20.15 -22.81
CA ASN A 46 1.37 20.18 -23.56
C ASN A 46 1.64 18.92 -24.39
N LYS A 47 0.67 18.00 -24.51
CA LYS A 47 0.79 16.75 -25.31
C LYS A 47 1.89 15.78 -24.85
N GLN A 48 2.28 15.89 -23.58
CA GLN A 48 3.30 15.03 -22.99
C GLN A 48 2.69 13.69 -22.58
N GLU A 49 1.43 13.68 -22.14
CA GLU A 49 0.68 12.47 -21.81
C GLU A 49 -0.21 11.96 -22.95
N PRO A 50 -0.37 10.64 -23.10
CA PRO A 50 -1.28 10.05 -24.08
C PRO A 50 -2.74 10.05 -23.63
N CYS A 51 -3.65 9.80 -24.56
CA CYS A 51 -5.05 9.52 -24.25
C CYS A 51 -5.15 8.26 -23.36
N PRO A 52 -5.85 8.32 -22.21
CA PRO A 52 -5.95 7.20 -21.27
C PRO A 52 -6.73 5.99 -21.81
N TYR A 53 -7.43 6.13 -22.94
CA TYR A 53 -8.23 5.04 -23.52
C TYR A 53 -7.52 4.29 -24.64
N CYS A 54 -6.67 4.96 -25.42
CA CYS A 54 -6.09 4.39 -26.65
C CYS A 54 -4.59 4.60 -26.79
N GLY A 55 -3.95 5.36 -25.88
CA GLY A 55 -2.53 5.66 -25.97
C GLY A 55 -2.15 6.75 -26.99
N GLY A 56 -3.08 7.21 -27.83
CA GLY A 56 -2.82 8.23 -28.85
C GLY A 56 -2.62 9.63 -28.27
N LYS A 57 -1.74 10.45 -28.87
CA LYS A 57 -1.50 11.86 -28.48
C LYS A 57 -2.39 12.87 -29.24
N HIS A 58 -3.17 12.38 -30.20
CA HIS A 58 -4.06 13.21 -31.01
C HIS A 58 -5.37 13.43 -30.27
N TYR A 59 -5.45 14.57 -29.58
CA TYR A 59 -6.66 15.01 -28.90
C TYR A 59 -6.70 16.54 -28.93
N ARG A 60 -7.81 17.15 -28.52
CA ARG A 60 -7.92 18.61 -28.41
C ARG A 60 -8.63 18.99 -27.13
N ARG A 61 -8.45 20.23 -26.68
CA ARG A 61 -9.25 20.79 -25.58
C ARG A 61 -10.71 20.82 -26.02
N TYR A 62 -11.61 20.46 -25.11
CA TYR A 62 -13.05 20.30 -25.37
C TYR A 62 -13.88 20.95 -24.26
N GLY A 63 -13.59 22.24 -23.99
CA GLY A 63 -14.24 23.02 -22.94
C GLY A 63 -13.83 22.59 -21.53
N LYS A 64 -14.61 23.03 -20.53
CA LYS A 64 -14.43 22.67 -19.13
C LYS A 64 -15.71 22.05 -18.56
N ALA A 65 -15.60 21.16 -17.59
CA ALA A 65 -16.74 20.66 -16.82
C ALA A 65 -16.36 20.55 -15.35
N HIS A 66 -17.22 21.05 -14.47
CA HIS A 66 -17.03 20.99 -13.01
C HIS A 66 -15.65 21.45 -12.55
N GLY A 67 -15.10 22.50 -13.16
CA GLY A 67 -13.77 23.06 -12.85
C GLY A 67 -12.60 22.41 -13.59
N SER A 68 -12.80 21.26 -14.24
CA SER A 68 -11.75 20.50 -14.93
C SER A 68 -11.69 20.76 -16.43
N GLN A 69 -10.49 20.65 -16.99
CA GLN A 69 -10.26 20.74 -18.43
C GLN A 69 -10.68 19.42 -19.09
N ARG A 70 -11.61 19.49 -20.06
CA ARG A 70 -11.97 18.33 -20.86
C ARG A 70 -11.11 18.25 -22.12
N PHE A 71 -10.81 17.03 -22.52
CA PHE A 71 -10.12 16.70 -23.76
C PHE A 71 -10.98 15.75 -24.58
N LYS A 72 -10.93 15.86 -25.91
CA LYS A 72 -11.54 14.90 -26.85
C LYS A 72 -10.44 14.29 -27.71
N CYS A 73 -10.30 12.97 -27.64
CA CYS A 73 -9.40 12.23 -28.51
C CYS A 73 -9.94 12.18 -29.93
N ASN A 74 -9.07 12.39 -30.92
CA ASN A 74 -9.43 12.32 -32.34
C ASN A 74 -9.29 10.89 -32.88
N ASP A 75 -8.46 10.05 -32.26
CA ASP A 75 -8.26 8.67 -32.69
C ASP A 75 -9.42 7.77 -32.22
N CYS A 76 -9.76 7.82 -30.92
CA CYS A 76 -10.82 6.99 -30.34
C CYS A 76 -12.15 7.72 -30.11
N ASN A 77 -12.25 9.01 -30.44
CA ASN A 77 -13.43 9.87 -30.27
C ASN A 77 -14.00 10.02 -28.84
N ARG A 78 -13.35 9.46 -27.82
CA ARG A 78 -13.77 9.56 -26.41
C ARG A 78 -13.32 10.87 -25.77
N THR A 79 -14.08 11.34 -24.79
CA THR A 79 -13.70 12.48 -23.95
C THR A 79 -13.11 12.03 -22.62
N PHE A 80 -12.12 12.76 -22.12
CA PHE A 80 -11.47 12.50 -20.84
C PHE A 80 -11.08 13.82 -20.15
N THR A 81 -10.69 13.74 -18.88
CA THR A 81 -10.15 14.83 -18.07
C THR A 81 -8.80 14.42 -17.49
N GLU A 82 -8.16 15.32 -16.76
CA GLU A 82 -6.96 15.05 -15.97
C GLU A 82 -7.14 13.94 -14.90
N TYR A 83 -8.39 13.62 -14.56
CA TYR A 83 -8.72 12.59 -13.58
C TYR A 83 -9.07 11.24 -14.20
N THR A 84 -9.27 11.17 -15.52
CA THR A 84 -9.64 9.91 -16.17
C THR A 84 -8.53 8.86 -15.98
N GLY A 85 -8.94 7.68 -15.53
CA GLY A 85 -8.02 6.59 -15.19
C GLY A 85 -7.36 6.72 -13.82
N THR A 86 -7.69 7.73 -13.01
CA THR A 86 -7.23 7.82 -11.61
C THR A 86 -8.36 7.49 -10.63
N TRP A 87 -7.97 7.27 -9.38
CA TRP A 87 -8.91 7.10 -8.28
C TRP A 87 -9.78 8.35 -8.02
N LEU A 88 -9.48 9.51 -8.61
CA LEU A 88 -10.32 10.72 -8.52
C LEU A 88 -11.41 10.81 -9.58
N ASP A 89 -11.42 9.92 -10.58
CA ASP A 89 -12.43 9.96 -11.64
C ASP A 89 -13.87 9.83 -11.09
N GLY A 90 -14.81 10.67 -11.50
CA GLY A 90 -16.18 10.62 -10.94
C GLY A 90 -16.31 10.90 -9.43
N ILE A 91 -15.24 11.28 -8.72
CA ILE A 91 -15.35 11.78 -7.34
C ILE A 91 -15.91 13.21 -7.36
N HIS A 92 -17.00 13.42 -6.63
CA HIS A 92 -17.54 14.76 -6.33
C HIS A 92 -16.78 15.39 -5.15
N LYS A 93 -16.80 16.71 -4.99
CA LYS A 93 -16.08 17.42 -3.90
C LYS A 93 -14.57 17.06 -3.81
N LYS A 94 -13.88 17.06 -4.95
CA LYS A 94 -12.44 16.69 -5.04
C LYS A 94 -11.52 17.50 -4.12
N SER A 95 -11.94 18.69 -3.71
CA SER A 95 -11.22 19.50 -2.70
C SER A 95 -11.08 18.80 -1.34
N LEU A 96 -11.91 17.80 -1.03
CA LEU A 96 -11.82 17.02 0.20
C LEU A 96 -10.95 15.77 0.05
N ALA A 97 -10.43 15.48 -1.16
CA ALA A 97 -9.68 14.25 -1.42
C ALA A 97 -8.38 14.18 -0.61
N GLU A 98 -7.64 15.29 -0.56
CA GLU A 98 -6.38 15.41 0.18
C GLU A 98 -6.60 15.31 1.71
N PRO A 99 -7.51 16.10 2.34
CA PRO A 99 -7.85 15.90 3.75
C PRO A 99 -8.33 14.48 4.06
N TYR A 100 -9.08 13.87 3.14
CA TYR A 100 -9.54 12.49 3.28
C TYR A 100 -8.38 11.50 3.29
N MET A 101 -7.39 11.68 2.41
CA MET A 101 -6.18 10.86 2.38
C MET A 101 -5.36 11.00 3.67
N SER A 102 -5.16 12.23 4.16
CA SER A 102 -4.46 12.47 5.43
C SER A 102 -5.12 11.74 6.59
N LEU A 103 -6.44 11.86 6.74
CA LEU A 103 -7.19 11.15 7.78
C LEU A 103 -7.14 9.62 7.60
N MET A 104 -7.04 9.13 6.37
CA MET A 104 -6.86 7.69 6.11
C MET A 104 -5.48 7.20 6.55
N ILE A 105 -4.42 7.96 6.30
CA ILE A 105 -3.04 7.65 6.70
C ILE A 105 -2.91 7.67 8.24
N GLU A 106 -3.60 8.61 8.90
CA GLU A 106 -3.71 8.67 10.36
C GLU A 106 -4.64 7.57 10.95
N GLU A 107 -5.08 6.63 10.12
CA GLU A 107 -5.91 5.47 10.50
C GLU A 107 -7.29 5.81 11.09
N TYR A 108 -7.84 6.99 10.77
CA TYR A 108 -9.13 7.38 11.30
C TYR A 108 -10.25 6.44 10.84
N SER A 109 -11.18 6.18 11.76
CA SER A 109 -12.39 5.43 11.44
C SER A 109 -13.30 6.22 10.50
N LEU A 110 -14.12 5.53 9.70
CA LEU A 110 -15.09 6.18 8.81
C LEU A 110 -16.09 7.10 9.54
N ASP A 111 -16.38 6.83 10.81
CA ASP A 111 -17.26 7.70 11.62
C ASP A 111 -16.58 9.02 11.96
N LYS A 112 -15.30 8.97 12.35
CA LYS A 112 -14.48 10.18 12.57
C LYS A 112 -14.32 10.97 11.27
N ILE A 113 -13.96 10.30 10.16
CA ILE A 113 -13.80 10.98 8.85
C ILE A 113 -15.10 11.66 8.40
N LYS A 114 -16.25 11.00 8.62
CA LYS A 114 -17.58 11.56 8.35
C LYS A 114 -17.83 12.84 9.17
N GLU A 115 -17.42 12.85 10.44
CA GLU A 115 -17.53 14.02 11.33
C GLU A 115 -16.57 15.15 10.91
N GLU A 116 -15.29 14.85 10.71
CA GLU A 116 -14.26 15.84 10.35
C GLU A 116 -14.51 16.50 8.98
N LEU A 117 -14.89 15.72 7.97
CA LEU A 117 -15.06 16.23 6.59
C LEU A 117 -16.51 16.57 6.23
N HIS A 118 -17.44 16.38 7.16
CA HIS A 118 -18.87 16.61 6.97
C HIS A 118 -19.42 15.93 5.68
N ILE A 119 -19.01 14.67 5.45
CA ILE A 119 -19.48 13.84 4.34
C ILE A 119 -20.34 12.68 4.83
N ASN A 120 -21.13 12.06 3.95
CA ASN A 120 -21.85 10.85 4.30
C ASN A 120 -20.86 9.69 4.53
N LYS A 121 -21.12 8.85 5.55
CA LYS A 121 -20.31 7.66 5.86
C LYS A 121 -20.18 6.71 4.66
N LYS A 122 -21.22 6.57 3.84
CA LYS A 122 -21.17 5.77 2.61
C LYS A 122 -20.19 6.38 1.61
N THR A 123 -20.20 7.70 1.42
CA THR A 123 -19.23 8.40 0.57
C THR A 123 -17.80 8.16 1.06
N ALA A 124 -17.57 8.29 2.37
CA ALA A 124 -16.27 7.96 2.97
C ALA A 124 -15.88 6.49 2.70
N PHE A 125 -16.80 5.53 2.83
CA PHE A 125 -16.53 4.12 2.55
C PHE A 125 -16.17 3.86 1.08
N ASP A 126 -16.93 4.45 0.15
CA ASP A 126 -16.73 4.27 -1.29
C ASP A 126 -15.38 4.87 -1.73
N TRP A 127 -15.00 6.03 -1.18
CA TRP A 127 -13.70 6.66 -1.46
C TRP A 127 -12.55 5.80 -0.97
N ARG A 128 -12.64 5.23 0.24
CA ARG A 128 -11.63 4.30 0.78
C ARG A 128 -11.39 3.14 -0.17
N HIS A 129 -12.46 2.53 -0.67
CA HIS A 129 -12.33 1.40 -1.59
C HIS A 129 -11.71 1.81 -2.92
N LYS A 130 -12.05 3.00 -3.42
CA LYS A 130 -11.49 3.49 -4.68
C LYS A 130 -9.99 3.80 -4.58
N ILE A 131 -9.57 4.40 -3.46
CA ILE A 131 -8.16 4.64 -3.14
C ILE A 131 -7.42 3.30 -3.01
N LEU A 132 -7.92 2.38 -2.17
CA LEU A 132 -7.28 1.09 -1.95
C LEU A 132 -7.18 0.24 -3.23
N ALA A 133 -8.18 0.31 -4.11
CA ALA A 133 -8.15 -0.37 -5.41
C ALA A 133 -7.17 0.25 -6.40
N SER A 134 -6.71 1.49 -6.17
CA SER A 134 -5.76 2.18 -7.03
C SER A 134 -4.31 1.94 -6.67
N TYR A 135 -4.03 1.43 -5.47
CA TYR A 135 -2.67 1.04 -5.09
C TYR A 135 -2.23 -0.13 -5.97
N GLU A 136 -1.09 0.05 -6.64
CA GLU A 136 -0.41 -1.04 -7.31
C GLU A 136 -0.04 -2.10 -6.27
N GLN A 137 -0.46 -3.33 -6.52
CA GLN A 137 0.04 -4.46 -5.75
C GLN A 137 1.52 -4.60 -6.12
N ASN A 138 2.42 -4.65 -5.12
CA ASN A 138 3.82 -4.92 -5.38
C ASN A 138 3.94 -6.31 -6.04
N THR A 139 4.11 -6.33 -7.35
CA THR A 139 4.25 -7.56 -8.15
C THR A 139 5.70 -8.09 -8.12
N GLY A 140 6.58 -7.42 -7.40
CA GLY A 140 7.82 -7.98 -6.89
C GLY A 140 9.05 -7.49 -7.64
N ASP A 141 9.89 -6.78 -6.88
CA ASP A 141 11.32 -6.81 -7.08
C ASP A 141 11.82 -8.27 -7.06
N GLU A 142 12.87 -8.57 -7.83
CA GLU A 142 13.52 -9.88 -7.78
C GLU A 142 14.21 -10.06 -6.42
N PHE A 143 13.68 -10.95 -5.59
CA PHE A 143 14.32 -11.30 -4.31
C PHE A 143 15.74 -11.85 -4.54
N ALA A 144 16.71 -11.39 -3.75
CA ALA A 144 18.09 -11.85 -3.84
C ALA A 144 18.70 -12.22 -2.49
N GLY A 145 19.71 -13.10 -2.51
CA GLY A 145 20.51 -13.43 -1.33
C GLY A 145 19.71 -14.15 -0.24
N VAL A 146 19.66 -13.56 0.97
CA VAL A 146 18.96 -14.14 2.12
C VAL A 146 17.54 -13.59 2.18
N ILE A 147 16.58 -14.50 2.09
CA ILE A 147 15.15 -14.21 2.01
C ILE A 147 14.51 -14.73 3.29
N GLU A 148 13.91 -13.85 4.05
CA GLU A 148 13.16 -14.12 5.27
C GLU A 148 11.68 -14.21 4.88
N SER A 149 10.98 -15.27 5.27
CA SER A 149 9.55 -15.41 5.00
C SER A 149 8.83 -16.01 6.20
N ASP A 150 7.68 -15.43 6.54
CA ASP A 150 6.81 -15.89 7.61
C ASP A 150 5.34 -15.60 7.24
N GLU A 151 4.42 -16.27 7.93
CA GLU A 151 2.99 -16.03 7.76
C GLU A 151 2.34 -15.39 9.00
N THR A 152 1.48 -14.41 8.75
CA THR A 152 0.61 -13.82 9.76
C THR A 152 -0.85 -14.07 9.43
N PHE A 153 -1.64 -14.32 10.47
CA PHE A 153 -3.06 -14.63 10.31
C PHE A 153 -3.94 -13.52 10.86
N PHE A 154 -4.69 -12.87 9.97
CA PHE A 154 -5.67 -11.86 10.33
C PHE A 154 -7.07 -12.44 10.39
N ASP A 155 -7.89 -11.95 11.31
CA ASP A 155 -9.30 -12.28 11.31
C ASP A 155 -9.98 -11.69 10.06
N HIS A 156 -10.56 -12.54 9.21
CA HIS A 156 -11.20 -12.06 7.99
C HIS A 156 -12.43 -11.22 8.32
N SER A 157 -12.32 -9.94 7.99
CA SER A 157 -13.34 -8.93 8.25
C SER A 157 -14.34 -8.90 7.10
N GLU A 158 -15.50 -9.52 7.32
CA GLU A 158 -16.65 -9.41 6.41
C GLU A 158 -17.56 -8.24 6.79
N LYS A 159 -16.98 -7.16 7.34
CA LYS A 159 -17.74 -5.99 7.79
C LYS A 159 -18.47 -5.35 6.59
N GLY A 160 -19.78 -5.23 6.70
CA GLY A 160 -20.63 -4.70 5.62
C GLY A 160 -21.21 -5.78 4.71
N ASN A 161 -20.78 -7.05 4.83
CA ASN A 161 -21.43 -8.15 4.13
C ASN A 161 -22.82 -8.41 4.76
N ARG A 162 -23.88 -8.33 3.94
CA ARG A 162 -25.27 -8.60 4.34
C ARG A 162 -25.64 -10.08 4.30
N HIS A 163 -24.79 -10.92 3.71
CA HIS A 163 -25.01 -12.35 3.48
C HIS A 163 -23.86 -13.17 4.09
N LEU A 164 -23.69 -13.07 5.41
CA LEU A 164 -22.65 -13.82 6.12
C LEU A 164 -22.98 -15.31 6.17
N LYS A 165 -22.00 -16.16 5.87
CA LYS A 165 -22.11 -17.62 6.04
C LYS A 165 -21.92 -18.09 7.49
N ARG A 166 -21.51 -17.18 8.36
CA ARG A 166 -21.22 -17.41 9.79
C ARG A 166 -21.93 -16.36 10.66
N PRO A 167 -22.12 -16.60 11.95
CA PRO A 167 -22.64 -15.58 12.86
C PRO A 167 -21.77 -14.31 12.86
N PRO A 168 -22.39 -13.12 12.97
CA PRO A 168 -21.65 -11.87 13.05
C PRO A 168 -20.75 -11.85 14.29
N ARG A 169 -19.52 -11.33 14.13
CA ARG A 169 -18.61 -11.08 15.25
C ARG A 169 -18.93 -9.72 15.88
N LYS A 170 -18.75 -9.62 17.20
CA LYS A 170 -18.77 -8.31 17.88
C LYS A 170 -17.37 -7.69 17.77
N ARG A 171 -17.29 -6.36 17.75
CA ARG A 171 -15.99 -5.67 17.72
C ARG A 171 -15.19 -6.05 18.97
N GLY A 172 -13.92 -6.42 18.81
CA GLY A 172 -13.05 -6.82 19.91
C GLY A 172 -13.37 -8.17 20.55
N SER A 173 -14.28 -8.98 19.96
CA SER A 173 -14.46 -10.36 20.44
C SER A 173 -13.41 -11.27 19.81
N ASP A 174 -12.67 -11.99 20.63
CA ASP A 174 -11.75 -13.03 20.19
C ASP A 174 -12.47 -14.07 19.32
N PRO A 175 -11.80 -14.61 18.28
CA PRO A 175 -12.37 -15.67 17.48
C PRO A 175 -12.71 -16.89 18.37
N LYS A 176 -13.94 -17.40 18.24
CA LYS A 176 -14.45 -18.54 19.03
C LYS A 176 -13.63 -19.83 18.82
N LYS A 177 -12.92 -19.94 17.71
CA LYS A 177 -12.06 -21.08 17.38
C LYS A 177 -10.60 -20.73 17.68
N ARG A 178 -9.97 -21.48 18.58
CA ARG A 178 -8.52 -21.38 18.83
C ARG A 178 -7.74 -21.92 17.62
N GLY A 179 -6.61 -21.28 17.31
CA GLY A 179 -5.69 -21.70 16.25
C GLY A 179 -6.03 -21.19 14.85
N ILE A 180 -5.30 -21.71 13.84
CA ILE A 180 -5.49 -21.37 12.43
C ILE A 180 -6.81 -22.00 11.95
N SER A 181 -7.84 -21.16 11.84
CA SER A 181 -9.17 -21.55 11.37
C SER A 181 -9.40 -21.03 9.95
N THR A 182 -10.37 -21.62 9.24
CA THR A 182 -10.82 -21.19 7.91
C THR A 182 -11.38 -19.77 7.87
N ASP A 183 -11.55 -19.11 9.02
CA ASP A 183 -12.04 -17.73 9.10
C ASP A 183 -10.90 -16.71 9.31
N LYS A 184 -9.64 -17.14 9.16
CA LYS A 184 -8.47 -16.28 9.21
C LYS A 184 -7.87 -16.14 7.82
N ALA A 185 -7.64 -14.92 7.36
CA ALA A 185 -6.87 -14.65 6.17
C ALA A 185 -5.38 -14.83 6.51
N ALA A 186 -4.70 -15.70 5.77
CA ALA A 186 -3.27 -15.91 5.85
C ALA A 186 -2.57 -14.91 4.93
N VAL A 187 -1.65 -14.14 5.50
CA VAL A 187 -0.79 -13.21 4.77
C VAL A 187 0.63 -13.73 4.87
N ILE A 188 1.24 -14.02 3.73
CA ILE A 188 2.66 -14.36 3.66
C ILE A 188 3.43 -13.06 3.48
N VAL A 189 4.40 -12.84 4.35
CA VAL A 189 5.32 -11.70 4.30
C VAL A 189 6.70 -12.24 4.00
N SER A 190 7.27 -11.78 2.90
CA SER A 190 8.61 -12.17 2.45
C SER A 190 9.45 -10.94 2.23
N LYS A 191 10.66 -10.95 2.80
CA LYS A 191 11.59 -9.83 2.74
C LYS A 191 13.00 -10.34 2.50
N ASP A 192 13.73 -9.75 1.56
CA ASP A 192 15.17 -9.99 1.47
C ASP A 192 15.97 -8.95 2.27
N ARG A 193 17.25 -9.22 2.47
CA ARG A 193 18.16 -8.28 3.14
C ARG A 193 18.52 -7.06 2.29
N SER A 194 18.28 -7.12 0.98
CA SER A 194 18.45 -6.02 0.02
C SER A 194 17.27 -5.03 0.00
N LYS A 195 16.26 -5.22 0.87
CA LYS A 195 15.06 -4.39 1.12
C LYS A 195 13.83 -4.70 0.24
N SER A 196 13.87 -5.70 -0.63
CA SER A 196 12.67 -6.15 -1.33
C SER A 196 11.67 -6.70 -0.32
N LEU A 197 10.45 -6.16 -0.30
CA LEU A 197 9.36 -6.59 0.59
C LEU A 197 8.14 -6.95 -0.24
N LYS A 198 7.59 -8.14 0.00
CA LYS A 198 6.33 -8.59 -0.56
C LYS A 198 5.40 -9.07 0.52
N MET A 199 4.16 -8.62 0.45
CA MET A 199 3.08 -9.05 1.34
C MET A 199 1.94 -9.56 0.46
N THR A 200 1.48 -10.78 0.70
CA THR A 200 0.44 -11.40 -0.14
C THR A 200 -0.61 -12.07 0.72
N VAL A 201 -1.86 -11.62 0.59
CA VAL A 201 -3.02 -12.35 1.12
C VAL A 201 -3.13 -13.65 0.31
N SER A 202 -2.76 -14.77 0.92
CA SER A 202 -2.54 -16.01 0.20
C SER A 202 -3.77 -16.91 0.21
N THR A 203 -4.31 -17.21 1.40
CA THR A 203 -5.46 -18.12 1.53
C THR A 203 -6.28 -17.85 2.78
N MET A 204 -7.37 -18.60 2.95
CA MET A 204 -8.16 -18.64 4.17
C MET A 204 -7.81 -19.89 4.97
N GLY A 205 -7.28 -19.73 6.18
CA GLY A 205 -6.85 -20.82 7.04
C GLY A 205 -5.41 -21.24 6.81
N ARG A 206 -5.14 -22.55 6.81
CA ARG A 206 -3.77 -23.07 6.77
C ARG A 206 -3.12 -22.86 5.41
N ILE A 207 -1.87 -22.43 5.42
CA ILE A 207 -1.05 -22.25 4.21
C ILE A 207 -0.59 -23.60 3.66
N THR A 208 -0.56 -23.69 2.33
CA THR A 208 -0.06 -24.81 1.56
C THR A 208 1.22 -24.43 0.84
N GLN A 209 1.88 -25.42 0.23
CA GLN A 209 3.06 -25.16 -0.58
C GLN A 209 2.74 -24.34 -1.84
N SER A 210 1.56 -24.55 -2.46
CA SER A 210 1.12 -23.76 -3.60
C SER A 210 0.93 -22.29 -3.22
N ASP A 211 0.38 -22.02 -2.02
CA ASP A 211 0.21 -20.65 -1.53
C ASP A 211 1.54 -19.90 -1.41
N ILE A 212 2.60 -20.58 -0.92
CA ILE A 212 3.96 -20.02 -0.85
C ILE A 212 4.53 -19.78 -2.25
N LYS A 213 4.32 -20.72 -3.18
CA LYS A 213 4.78 -20.57 -4.55
C LYS A 213 4.10 -19.37 -5.24
N GLU A 214 2.80 -19.22 -5.03
CA GLU A 214 2.01 -18.11 -5.58
C GLU A 214 2.37 -16.77 -4.93
N SER A 215 2.69 -16.74 -3.64
CA SER A 215 3.09 -15.49 -2.96
C SER A 215 4.39 -14.93 -3.54
N PHE A 216 5.36 -15.78 -3.88
CA PHE A 216 6.57 -15.32 -4.57
C PHE A 216 6.29 -14.87 -6.01
N GLN A 217 5.26 -15.39 -6.67
CA GLN A 217 4.89 -15.20 -8.09
C GLN A 217 5.93 -15.70 -9.10
N ASN A 218 7.21 -15.43 -8.85
CA ASN A 218 8.35 -15.92 -9.61
C ASN A 218 9.17 -16.90 -8.74
N PRO A 219 9.82 -17.91 -9.35
CA PRO A 219 10.77 -18.76 -8.62
C PRO A 219 11.89 -17.93 -8.01
N LEU A 220 12.25 -18.24 -6.76
CA LEU A 220 13.40 -17.61 -6.12
C LEU A 220 14.70 -18.01 -6.84
N PRO A 221 15.72 -17.13 -6.88
CA PRO A 221 17.02 -17.49 -7.46
C PRO A 221 17.62 -18.72 -6.77
N LYS A 222 18.24 -19.62 -7.54
CA LYS A 222 18.79 -20.89 -7.02
C LYS A 222 19.86 -20.71 -5.94
N GLU A 223 20.58 -19.60 -5.98
CA GLU A 223 21.63 -19.26 -5.01
C GLU A 223 21.09 -18.63 -3.72
N SER A 224 19.78 -18.34 -3.67
CA SER A 224 19.14 -17.72 -2.52
C SER A 224 19.03 -18.68 -1.34
N ILE A 225 18.98 -18.08 -0.14
CA ILE A 225 18.83 -18.78 1.12
C ILE A 225 17.49 -18.38 1.72
N LEU A 226 16.56 -19.34 1.78
CA LEU A 226 15.26 -19.14 2.41
C LEU A 226 15.39 -19.37 3.92
N CYS A 227 14.95 -18.39 4.72
CA CYS A 227 14.81 -18.47 6.16
C CYS A 227 13.33 -18.39 6.50
N SER A 228 12.81 -19.39 7.20
CA SER A 228 11.42 -19.41 7.66
C SER A 228 11.32 -20.09 9.02
N ASP A 229 10.11 -20.09 9.56
CA ASP A 229 9.73 -20.92 10.69
C ASP A 229 9.75 -22.43 10.34
N GLY A 230 9.26 -23.25 11.27
CA GLY A 230 9.18 -24.70 11.13
C GLY A 230 8.05 -25.23 10.23
N HIS A 231 7.30 -24.39 9.53
CA HIS A 231 6.14 -24.85 8.77
C HIS A 231 6.52 -25.76 7.59
N VAL A 232 5.82 -26.90 7.48
CA VAL A 232 6.16 -27.98 6.50
C VAL A 232 6.08 -27.48 5.06
N SER A 233 5.17 -26.55 4.76
CA SER A 233 5.00 -25.98 3.42
C SER A 233 6.27 -25.28 2.91
N TYR A 234 7.03 -24.56 3.76
CA TYR A 234 8.32 -23.97 3.33
C TYR A 234 9.38 -25.03 3.06
N LYS A 235 9.38 -26.12 3.84
CA LYS A 235 10.26 -27.26 3.59
C LYS A 235 9.95 -27.92 2.24
N GLY A 236 8.67 -28.14 1.92
CA GLY A 236 8.26 -28.66 0.61
C GLY A 236 8.71 -27.74 -0.53
N TYR A 237 8.41 -26.44 -0.41
CA TYR A 237 8.77 -25.44 -1.41
C TYR A 237 10.29 -25.38 -1.68
N SER A 238 11.11 -25.41 -0.63
CA SER A 238 12.57 -25.36 -0.78
C SER A 238 13.16 -26.60 -1.43
N ILE A 239 12.63 -27.80 -1.15
CA ILE A 239 13.05 -29.05 -1.79
C ILE A 239 12.74 -28.99 -3.30
N ASP A 240 11.51 -28.63 -3.66
CA ASP A 240 11.05 -28.60 -5.06
C ASP A 240 11.81 -27.58 -5.91
N ASN A 241 12.29 -26.49 -5.31
CA ASN A 241 13.05 -25.44 -5.98
C ASN A 241 14.58 -25.56 -5.77
N ASN A 242 15.04 -26.62 -5.11
CA ASN A 242 16.45 -26.87 -4.80
C ASN A 242 17.14 -25.68 -4.11
N LEU A 243 16.46 -25.09 -3.13
CA LEU A 243 16.92 -23.93 -2.37
C LEU A 243 17.58 -24.34 -1.05
N LYS A 244 18.56 -23.56 -0.60
CA LYS A 244 19.10 -23.71 0.75
C LYS A 244 18.09 -23.16 1.76
N HIS A 245 17.51 -24.05 2.56
CA HIS A 245 16.52 -23.69 3.58
C HIS A 245 17.10 -23.72 4.99
N ILE A 246 16.91 -22.62 5.71
CA ILE A 246 17.30 -22.46 7.11
C ILE A 246 16.02 -22.31 7.94
N VAL A 247 15.65 -23.41 8.57
CA VAL A 247 14.52 -23.44 9.52
C VAL A 247 14.95 -22.89 10.87
N LEU A 248 14.18 -21.92 11.35
CA LEU A 248 14.27 -21.34 12.69
C LEU A 248 13.10 -21.84 13.54
N ARG A 249 13.39 -22.24 14.77
CA ARG A 249 12.43 -22.88 15.67
C ARG A 249 12.34 -22.10 16.98
N ALA A 250 11.33 -21.24 17.05
CA ALA A 250 11.06 -20.43 18.24
C ALA A 250 10.78 -21.30 19.48
N ASP A 251 10.15 -22.47 19.30
CA ASP A 251 9.84 -23.42 20.36
C ASP A 251 11.10 -24.04 21.01
N LEU A 252 12.19 -24.16 20.24
CA LEU A 252 13.51 -24.55 20.75
C LEU A 252 14.37 -23.35 21.19
N LYS A 253 13.79 -22.14 21.28
CA LYS A 253 14.50 -20.87 21.52
C LYS A 253 15.62 -20.60 20.51
N GLN A 254 15.50 -21.12 19.28
CA GLN A 254 16.46 -20.95 18.20
C GLN A 254 16.05 -19.80 17.29
N TYR A 255 16.37 -18.58 17.71
CA TYR A 255 16.04 -17.35 16.98
C TYR A 255 17.10 -16.95 15.94
N VAL A 256 18.33 -17.41 16.11
CA VAL A 256 19.45 -17.18 15.18
C VAL A 256 20.15 -18.49 14.91
N LYS A 257 20.48 -18.76 13.64
CA LYS A 257 21.20 -19.97 13.22
C LYS A 257 22.42 -19.61 12.39
N LYS A 258 23.47 -20.45 12.46
CA LYS A 258 24.71 -20.33 11.67
C LYS A 258 25.30 -18.90 11.65
N GLY A 259 25.32 -18.25 12.82
CA GLY A 259 26.03 -16.98 13.02
C GLY A 259 25.40 -15.73 12.42
N GLY A 260 24.17 -15.79 11.89
CA GLY A 260 23.53 -14.57 11.37
C GLY A 260 22.21 -14.73 10.62
N TYR A 261 21.63 -15.93 10.51
CA TYR A 261 20.33 -16.13 9.88
C TYR A 261 19.20 -16.04 10.91
N HIS A 262 18.20 -15.21 10.63
CA HIS A 262 17.03 -14.93 11.46
C HIS A 262 15.83 -14.57 10.58
N ILE A 263 14.64 -14.40 11.17
CA ILE A 263 13.42 -13.88 10.51
C ILE A 263 12.92 -12.57 11.16
N GLN A 264 13.79 -11.87 11.88
CA GLN A 264 13.43 -10.67 12.64
C GLN A 264 12.87 -9.55 11.77
N HIS A 265 13.37 -9.40 10.53
CA HIS A 265 12.90 -8.33 9.66
C HIS A 265 11.45 -8.51 9.20
N VAL A 266 10.98 -9.77 9.15
CA VAL A 266 9.59 -10.10 8.86
C VAL A 266 8.74 -9.97 10.13
N ASN A 267 9.25 -10.46 11.26
CA ASN A 267 8.56 -10.34 12.55
C ASN A 267 8.29 -8.89 12.97
N GLU A 268 9.20 -7.97 12.65
CA GLU A 268 9.01 -6.53 12.86
C GLU A 268 7.82 -5.96 12.10
N LEU A 269 7.49 -6.52 10.93
CA LEU A 269 6.36 -6.07 10.09
C LEU A 269 5.01 -6.63 10.56
N HIS A 270 5.01 -7.59 11.49
CA HIS A 270 3.80 -8.18 12.03
C HIS A 270 3.19 -7.37 13.19
N ASN A 271 3.93 -6.38 13.72
CA ASN A 271 3.54 -5.58 14.89
C ASN A 271 2.87 -4.26 14.52
#